data_AF-A0A7S2IRT7-F1
#
_entry.id   AF-A0A7S2IRT7-F1
#
_cell.length_a   1.000
_cell.length_b   1.000
_cell.length_c   1.000
_cell.angle_alpha   90.00
_cell.angle_beta   90.00
_cell.angle_gamma   90.00
#
_symmetry.space_group_name_H-M   'P 1'
#
loop_
_entity.id
_entity.type
_entity.pdbx_description
1 polymer ?
#
loop_
_entity_poly.entity_id
_entity_poly.type
_entity_poly.pdbx_seq_one_letter_code
_entity_poly.pdbx_strand_id
1 'polypeptide(L)'
;SYKAYMANEWGHPKRGDIPLFEKLCLEGAQAGLSWATILAKRGAYRTAFHGFDIAKCAAMTEADIDRLVVGDGSTGSDSIVRHRGKITSVVTNAKCVETLIAEAEANQEQATHGHFDAFLWSFVGGSPLLNEWPDAKSIPSESTLSHEMSKVLKGRGFSFVGPKCCYSLMQSCGLIVDHPKGTPEWLAAKQRIEAPSTAGLSKCVRAPPVDAKREPVAATATKKKRDRAPTKAPAQPAKRRREKVSRS
;
A
#
# COMPACT_ATOMS: atom_id res chain seq x y z
N SER A 1 -6.27 13.92 15.36
CA SER A 1 -6.13 14.90 14.26
C SER A 1 -5.05 14.43 13.30
N TYR A 2 -5.00 14.95 12.06
CA TYR A 2 -3.96 14.59 11.08
C TYR A 2 -2.54 14.89 11.61
N LYS A 3 -2.35 16.03 12.28
CA LYS A 3 -1.07 16.41 12.89
C LYS A 3 -0.59 15.40 13.95
N ALA A 4 -1.49 14.93 14.82
CA ALA A 4 -1.15 13.93 15.83
C ALA A 4 -0.77 12.57 15.19
N TYR A 5 -1.46 12.17 14.12
CA TYR A 5 -1.11 10.98 13.36
C TYR A 5 0.29 11.09 12.72
N MET A 6 0.60 12.23 12.11
CA MET A 6 1.93 12.45 11.51
C MET A 6 3.05 12.45 12.55
N ALA A 7 2.80 12.98 13.76
CA ALA A 7 3.80 13.06 14.81
C ALA A 7 4.04 11.71 15.51
N ASN A 8 2.97 10.93 15.74
CA ASN A 8 3.00 9.80 16.68
C ASN A 8 2.79 8.43 16.02
N GLU A 9 2.33 8.38 14.77
CA GLU A 9 2.04 7.11 14.09
C GLU A 9 2.80 6.94 12.77
N TRP A 10 2.84 7.97 11.92
CA TRP A 10 3.50 7.87 10.62
C TRP A 10 5.02 7.76 10.77
N GLY A 11 5.64 6.79 10.08
CA GLY A 11 7.09 6.53 10.17
C GLY A 11 7.55 5.89 11.49
N HIS A 12 6.65 5.59 12.43
CA HIS A 12 6.98 4.86 13.65
C HIS A 12 6.80 3.35 13.46
N PRO A 13 7.71 2.50 13.97
CA PRO A 13 7.58 1.05 13.87
C PRO A 13 6.26 0.55 14.45
N LYS A 14 5.41 0.00 13.57
CA LYS A 14 4.18 -0.68 13.98
C LYS A 14 4.44 -2.17 14.02
N ARG A 15 4.16 -2.78 15.17
CA ARG A 15 4.28 -4.23 15.37
C ARG A 15 2.94 -4.86 15.73
N GLY A 16 2.82 -6.16 15.46
CA GLY A 16 1.62 -6.93 15.75
C GLY A 16 0.77 -7.19 14.50
N ASP A 17 0.22 -8.41 14.42
CA ASP A 17 -0.60 -8.84 13.28
C ASP A 17 -1.83 -7.95 13.08
N ILE A 18 -2.61 -7.69 14.13
CA ILE A 18 -3.84 -6.87 14.05
C ILE A 18 -3.53 -5.41 13.66
N PRO A 19 -2.60 -4.68 14.32
CA PRO A 19 -2.25 -3.32 13.92
C PRO A 19 -1.77 -3.19 12.47
N LEU A 20 -0.99 -4.17 11.99
CA LEU A 20 -0.50 -4.18 10.62
C LEU A 20 -1.61 -4.55 9.61
N PHE A 21 -2.48 -5.49 9.97
CA PHE A 21 -3.64 -5.85 9.15
C PHE A 21 -4.62 -4.68 9.02
N GLU A 22 -4.94 -3.98 10.12
CA GLU A 22 -5.71 -2.73 10.10
C GLU A 22 -5.10 -1.75 9.09
N LYS A 23 -3.78 -1.55 9.16
CA LYS A 23 -3.10 -0.61 8.26
C LYS A 23 -3.17 -1.03 6.80
N LEU A 24 -2.89 -2.30 6.49
CA LEU A 24 -2.98 -2.82 5.12
C LEU A 24 -4.38 -2.58 4.52
N CYS A 25 -5.44 -2.83 5.28
CA CYS A 25 -6.81 -2.60 4.83
C CYS A 25 -7.14 -1.12 4.63
N LEU A 26 -6.70 -0.24 5.53
CA LEU A 26 -6.95 1.19 5.41
C LEU A 26 -6.20 1.83 4.23
N GLU A 27 -4.96 1.42 3.95
CA GLU A 27 -4.22 1.86 2.77
C GLU A 27 -4.92 1.39 1.46
N GLY A 28 -5.44 0.16 1.44
CA GLY A 28 -6.25 -0.33 0.33
C GLY A 28 -7.54 0.49 0.12
N ALA A 29 -8.20 0.86 1.22
CA ALA A 29 -9.41 1.68 1.20
C ALA A 29 -9.16 3.11 0.67
N GLN A 30 -7.93 3.61 0.76
CA GLN A 30 -7.54 4.96 0.34
C GLN A 30 -7.51 5.15 -1.19
N ALA A 31 -7.54 4.10 -2.00
CA ALA A 31 -7.48 4.22 -3.46
C ALA A 31 -8.52 5.21 -4.02
N GLY A 32 -8.08 6.32 -4.60
CA GLY A 32 -8.95 7.38 -5.14
C GLY A 32 -9.50 8.38 -4.11
N LEU A 33 -8.98 8.38 -2.87
CA LEU A 33 -9.40 9.27 -1.78
C LEU A 33 -8.18 9.90 -1.09
N SER A 34 -8.41 10.95 -0.30
CA SER A 34 -7.35 11.50 0.57
C SER A 34 -7.12 10.60 1.79
N TRP A 35 -5.88 10.51 2.29
CA TRP A 35 -5.61 9.80 3.54
C TRP A 35 -6.35 10.42 4.74
N ALA A 36 -6.54 11.75 4.75
CA ALA A 36 -7.32 12.44 5.77
C ALA A 36 -8.77 11.93 5.84
N THR A 37 -9.39 11.62 4.68
CA THR A 37 -10.72 10.99 4.60
C THR A 37 -10.73 9.63 5.29
N ILE A 38 -9.73 8.79 5.03
CA ILE A 38 -9.65 7.45 5.63
C ILE A 38 -9.37 7.53 7.12
N LEU A 39 -8.45 8.41 7.54
CA LEU A 39 -8.11 8.60 8.94
C LEU A 39 -9.32 9.09 9.76
N ALA A 40 -10.13 10.01 9.20
CA ALA A 40 -11.37 10.46 9.84
C ALA A 40 -12.40 9.33 10.00
N LYS A 41 -12.43 8.38 9.07
CA LYS A 41 -13.34 7.22 9.07
C LYS A 41 -12.80 6.01 9.84
N ARG A 42 -11.58 6.07 10.39
CA ARG A 42 -10.91 4.93 11.03
C ARG A 42 -11.74 4.31 12.15
N GLY A 43 -12.44 5.12 12.94
CA GLY A 43 -13.36 4.65 13.97
C GLY A 43 -14.49 3.79 13.39
N ALA A 44 -15.15 4.28 12.34
CA ALA A 44 -16.20 3.53 11.64
C ALA A 44 -15.69 2.22 11.03
N TYR A 45 -14.48 2.20 10.47
CA TYR A 45 -13.84 0.97 9.99
C TYR A 45 -13.62 -0.04 11.12
N ARG A 46 -13.09 0.39 12.26
CA ARG A 46 -12.90 -0.48 13.42
C ARG A 46 -14.22 -1.09 13.89
N THR A 47 -15.30 -0.31 13.93
CA THR A 47 -16.62 -0.85 14.27
C THR A 47 -17.11 -1.84 13.21
N ALA A 48 -17.04 -1.49 11.93
CA ALA A 48 -17.54 -2.31 10.83
C ALA A 48 -16.81 -3.65 10.68
N PHE A 49 -15.52 -3.68 11.03
CA PHE A 49 -14.63 -4.84 10.87
C PHE A 49 -14.15 -5.41 12.21
N HIS A 50 -14.97 -5.31 13.27
CA HIS A 50 -14.72 -5.98 14.55
C HIS A 50 -13.34 -5.69 15.17
N GLY A 51 -12.88 -4.44 15.10
CA GLY A 51 -11.56 -4.02 15.55
C GLY A 51 -10.40 -4.54 14.69
N PHE A 52 -10.69 -4.99 13.47
CA PHE A 52 -9.76 -5.72 12.59
C PHE A 52 -9.25 -7.03 13.20
N ASP A 53 -10.08 -7.67 14.03
CA ASP A 53 -9.88 -9.07 14.42
C ASP A 53 -9.87 -9.94 13.15
N ILE A 54 -8.72 -10.56 12.87
CA ILE A 54 -8.45 -11.24 11.60
C ILE A 54 -9.45 -12.39 11.40
N ALA A 55 -9.69 -13.21 12.42
CA ALA A 55 -10.60 -14.35 12.31
C ALA A 55 -12.05 -13.90 12.09
N LYS A 56 -12.51 -12.87 12.81
CA LYS A 56 -13.83 -12.30 12.59
C LYS A 56 -13.98 -11.70 11.20
N CYS A 57 -12.97 -11.00 10.69
CA CYS A 57 -12.98 -10.45 9.34
C CYS A 57 -13.01 -11.56 8.28
N ALA A 58 -12.24 -12.63 8.47
CA ALA A 58 -12.18 -13.77 7.55
C ALA A 58 -13.50 -14.55 7.51
N ALA A 59 -14.22 -14.62 8.64
CA ALA A 59 -15.52 -15.27 8.76
C ALA A 59 -16.70 -14.47 8.18
N MET A 60 -16.50 -13.20 7.80
CA MET A 60 -17.56 -12.38 7.21
C MET A 60 -18.08 -12.98 5.91
N THR A 61 -19.40 -12.91 5.75
CA THR A 61 -20.13 -13.50 4.62
C THR A 61 -20.46 -12.47 3.54
N GLU A 62 -20.98 -12.92 2.39
CA GLU A 62 -21.48 -12.02 1.36
C GLU A 62 -22.62 -11.12 1.87
N ALA A 63 -23.47 -11.64 2.77
CA ALA A 63 -24.52 -10.87 3.40
C ALA A 63 -23.97 -9.74 4.30
N ASP A 64 -22.83 -9.97 4.96
CA ASP A 64 -22.15 -8.91 5.72
C ASP A 64 -21.60 -7.82 4.81
N ILE A 65 -21.02 -8.22 3.67
CA ILE A 65 -20.53 -7.28 2.65
C ILE A 65 -21.70 -6.45 2.10
N ASP A 66 -22.81 -7.09 1.74
CA ASP A 66 -24.02 -6.42 1.25
C ASP A 66 -24.55 -5.41 2.27
N ARG A 67 -24.65 -5.82 3.53
CA ARG A 67 -25.07 -4.94 4.63
C ARG A 67 -24.15 -3.73 4.78
N LEU A 68 -22.83 -3.90 4.68
CA LEU A 68 -21.87 -2.79 4.76
C LEU A 68 -21.89 -1.87 3.53
N VAL A 69 -22.17 -2.43 2.34
CA VAL A 69 -22.31 -1.65 1.10
C VAL A 69 -23.57 -0.79 1.14
N VAL A 70 -24.70 -1.35 1.59
CA VAL A 70 -25.94 -0.58 1.80
C VAL A 70 -25.73 0.45 2.91
N GLY A 71 -25.13 0.01 4.01
CA GLY A 71 -24.89 0.79 5.22
C GLY A 71 -26.15 0.99 6.07
N ASP A 72 -25.98 1.70 7.17
CA ASP A 72 -26.97 1.89 8.25
C ASP A 72 -27.54 3.32 8.30
N GLY A 73 -27.35 4.10 7.24
CA GLY A 73 -27.74 5.52 7.19
C GLY A 73 -26.70 6.50 7.76
N SER A 74 -25.62 6.02 8.40
CA SER A 74 -24.49 6.87 8.81
C SER A 74 -23.85 7.62 7.64
N THR A 75 -23.36 8.85 7.89
CA THR A 75 -22.67 9.67 6.87
C THR A 75 -21.40 10.30 7.47
N GLY A 76 -20.66 11.08 6.68
CA GLY A 76 -19.49 11.80 7.20
C GLY A 76 -18.40 10.86 7.73
N SER A 77 -17.83 11.15 8.90
CA SER A 77 -16.80 10.31 9.55
C SER A 77 -17.34 9.00 10.12
N ASP A 78 -18.65 8.90 10.32
CA ASP A 78 -19.27 7.78 11.04
C ASP A 78 -19.58 6.59 10.11
N SER A 79 -19.36 6.77 8.80
CA SER A 79 -19.51 5.73 7.80
C SER A 79 -18.18 5.30 7.19
N ILE A 80 -18.06 4.02 6.81
CA ILE A 80 -16.95 3.55 5.97
C ILE A 80 -17.12 4.01 4.52
N VAL A 81 -16.12 3.74 3.67
CA VAL A 81 -16.28 3.93 2.22
C VAL A 81 -17.11 2.77 1.68
N ARG A 82 -18.34 3.06 1.25
CA ARG A 82 -19.30 2.07 0.72
C ARG A 82 -18.99 1.68 -0.72
N HIS A 83 -17.85 1.01 -0.90
CA HIS A 83 -17.40 0.48 -2.18
C HIS A 83 -17.20 -1.02 -2.05
N ARG A 84 -18.03 -1.82 -2.75
CA ARG A 84 -18.07 -3.29 -2.61
C ARG A 84 -16.68 -3.90 -2.66
N GLY A 85 -15.90 -3.63 -3.71
CA GLY A 85 -14.57 -4.21 -3.84
C GLY A 85 -13.60 -3.88 -2.70
N LYS A 86 -13.73 -2.71 -2.06
CA LYS A 86 -12.87 -2.32 -0.93
C LYS A 86 -13.30 -3.04 0.34
N ILE A 87 -14.60 -3.19 0.55
CA ILE A 87 -15.16 -3.95 1.68
C ILE A 87 -14.79 -5.43 1.54
N THR A 88 -15.04 -6.03 0.37
CA THR A 88 -14.65 -7.41 0.05
C THR A 88 -13.16 -7.62 0.26
N SER A 89 -12.32 -6.63 -0.08
CA SER A 89 -10.87 -6.75 0.09
C SER A 89 -10.44 -6.98 1.54
N VAL A 90 -11.17 -6.45 2.53
CA VAL A 90 -10.86 -6.68 3.95
C VAL A 90 -11.04 -8.15 4.31
N VAL A 91 -12.14 -8.76 3.87
CA VAL A 91 -12.45 -10.18 4.07
C VAL A 91 -11.44 -11.07 3.35
N THR A 92 -11.14 -10.77 2.08
CA THR A 92 -10.13 -11.50 1.30
C THR A 92 -8.76 -11.43 1.97
N ASN A 93 -8.34 -10.24 2.37
CA ASN A 93 -7.03 -10.04 2.98
C ASN A 93 -6.95 -10.75 4.35
N ALA A 94 -8.03 -10.77 5.14
CA ALA A 94 -8.07 -11.51 6.40
C ALA A 94 -7.84 -13.01 6.20
N LYS A 95 -8.50 -13.62 5.21
CA LYS A 95 -8.30 -15.05 4.85
C LYS A 95 -6.87 -15.35 4.41
N CYS A 96 -6.26 -14.43 3.66
CA CYS A 96 -4.85 -14.55 3.28
C CYS A 96 -3.91 -14.47 4.50
N VAL A 97 -4.23 -13.64 5.48
CA VAL A 97 -3.48 -13.55 6.74
C VAL A 97 -3.63 -14.83 7.57
N GLU A 98 -4.84 -15.39 7.70
CA GLU A 98 -5.04 -16.68 8.39
C GLU A 98 -4.26 -17.81 7.73
N THR A 99 -4.27 -17.87 6.39
CA THR A 99 -3.50 -18.86 5.64
C THR A 99 -2.01 -18.73 5.93
N LEU A 100 -1.49 -17.50 5.95
CA LEU A 100 -0.09 -17.23 6.26
C LEU A 100 0.28 -17.65 7.69
N ILE A 101 -0.57 -17.34 8.67
CA ILE A 101 -0.36 -17.73 10.06
C ILE A 101 -0.35 -19.26 10.17
N ALA A 102 -1.34 -19.94 9.59
CA ALA A 102 -1.42 -21.39 9.60
C ALA A 102 -0.21 -22.08 8.93
N GLU A 103 0.28 -21.53 7.80
CA GLU A 103 1.51 -21.99 7.15
C GLU A 103 2.72 -21.89 8.10
N ALA A 104 2.88 -20.75 8.77
CA ALA A 104 4.00 -20.49 9.65
C ALA A 104 3.93 -21.36 10.92
N GLU A 105 2.74 -21.58 11.48
CA GLU A 105 2.50 -22.49 12.59
C GLU A 105 2.81 -23.94 12.23
N ALA A 106 2.37 -24.40 11.04
CA ALA A 106 2.68 -25.74 10.54
C ALA A 106 4.19 -25.96 10.34
N ASN A 107 4.91 -24.90 9.97
CA ASN A 107 6.37 -24.88 9.86
C ASN A 107 7.09 -24.66 11.20
N GLN A 108 6.35 -24.53 12.31
CA GLN A 108 6.86 -24.26 13.65
C GLN A 108 7.70 -22.98 13.74
N GLU A 109 7.42 -22.01 12.87
CA GLU A 109 8.10 -20.72 12.85
C GLU A 109 7.79 -19.92 14.10
N GLN A 110 8.82 -19.31 14.69
CA GLN A 110 8.70 -18.49 15.88
C GLN A 110 8.64 -17.01 15.48
N ALA A 111 7.66 -16.28 16.02
CA ALA A 111 7.50 -14.86 15.77
C ALA A 111 7.16 -14.12 17.06
N THR A 112 7.97 -13.12 17.41
CA THR A 112 7.81 -12.34 18.65
C THR A 112 6.53 -11.51 18.69
N HIS A 113 6.05 -11.03 17.54
CA HIS A 113 4.92 -10.11 17.43
C HIS A 113 3.76 -10.68 16.58
N GLY A 114 3.84 -11.95 16.19
CA GLY A 114 2.91 -12.57 15.25
C GLY A 114 3.51 -12.81 13.86
N HIS A 115 2.92 -13.75 13.12
CA HIS A 115 3.51 -14.23 11.87
C HIS A 115 3.26 -13.29 10.69
N PHE A 116 2.15 -12.55 10.70
CA PHE A 116 1.90 -11.52 9.68
C PHE A 116 2.82 -10.31 9.86
N ASP A 117 3.11 -9.93 11.11
CA ASP A 117 4.16 -8.98 11.46
C ASP A 117 5.51 -9.42 10.91
N ALA A 118 5.94 -10.63 11.27
CA ALA A 118 7.24 -11.13 10.84
C ALA A 118 7.34 -11.19 9.31
N PHE A 119 6.26 -11.59 8.63
CA PHE A 119 6.19 -11.58 7.18
C PHE A 119 6.33 -10.18 6.58
N LEU A 120 5.56 -9.18 7.03
CA LEU A 120 5.68 -7.82 6.49
C LEU A 120 7.04 -7.19 6.81
N TRP A 121 7.56 -7.39 8.00
CA TRP A 121 8.87 -6.87 8.41
C TRP A 121 10.04 -7.59 7.71
N SER A 122 9.84 -8.80 7.18
CA SER A 122 10.88 -9.51 6.41
C SER A 122 11.34 -8.76 5.17
N PHE A 123 10.47 -7.93 4.56
CA PHE A 123 10.82 -7.10 3.39
C PHE A 123 11.91 -6.08 3.70
N VAL A 124 12.10 -5.72 4.97
CA VAL A 124 13.14 -4.78 5.43
C VAL A 124 14.16 -5.46 6.36
N GLY A 125 14.16 -6.79 6.42
CA GLY A 125 15.09 -7.54 7.27
C GLY A 125 14.83 -7.38 8.78
N GLY A 126 13.59 -7.08 9.17
CA GLY A 126 13.17 -6.98 10.58
C GLY A 126 13.38 -5.62 11.25
N SER A 127 14.13 -4.71 10.61
CA SER A 127 14.46 -3.36 11.11
C SER A 127 14.05 -2.28 10.10
N PRO A 128 13.65 -1.07 10.55
CA PRO A 128 13.31 0.01 9.64
C PRO A 128 14.47 0.39 8.70
N LEU A 129 14.15 0.74 7.45
CA LEU A 129 15.10 1.36 6.52
C LEU A 129 14.96 2.89 6.60
N LEU A 130 16.07 3.57 6.92
CA LEU A 130 16.14 5.03 6.94
C LEU A 130 16.58 5.55 5.57
N ASN A 131 15.67 6.19 4.83
CA ASN A 131 16.03 6.82 3.57
C ASN A 131 16.60 8.23 3.79
N GLU A 132 17.36 8.72 2.82
CA GLU A 132 18.09 9.99 2.91
C GLU A 132 17.64 11.01 1.86
N TRP A 133 16.33 11.20 1.71
CA TRP A 133 15.79 12.16 0.74
C TRP A 133 16.17 13.60 1.13
N PRO A 134 16.63 14.45 0.20
CA PRO A 134 17.03 15.82 0.52
C PRO A 134 15.82 16.72 0.85
N ASP A 135 14.66 16.44 0.26
CA ASP A 135 13.41 17.19 0.47
C ASP A 135 12.18 16.31 0.19
N ALA A 136 11.00 16.85 0.55
CA ALA A 136 9.73 16.13 0.38
C ALA A 136 9.35 15.87 -1.08
N LYS A 137 9.87 16.65 -2.05
CA LYS A 137 9.57 16.48 -3.48
C LYS A 137 10.37 15.32 -4.09
N SER A 138 11.45 14.94 -3.44
CA SER A 138 12.33 13.85 -3.85
C SER A 138 11.81 12.48 -3.41
N ILE A 139 10.86 12.43 -2.48
CA ILE A 139 10.24 11.18 -2.02
C ILE A 139 9.33 10.64 -3.13
N PRO A 140 9.56 9.40 -3.63
CA PRO A 140 8.75 8.83 -4.70
C PRO A 140 7.39 8.36 -4.18
N SER A 141 6.48 7.97 -5.09
CA SER A 141 5.20 7.34 -4.72
C SER A 141 5.25 5.81 -4.69
N GLU A 142 6.36 5.22 -5.14
CA GLU A 142 6.62 3.79 -5.22
C GLU A 142 8.12 3.53 -5.25
N SER A 143 8.55 2.31 -4.93
CA SER A 143 9.95 1.88 -4.96
C SER A 143 10.06 0.44 -5.44
N THR A 144 11.28 -0.01 -5.78
CA THR A 144 11.55 -1.41 -6.11
C THR A 144 10.99 -2.35 -5.03
N LEU A 145 11.20 -2.01 -3.76
CA LEU A 145 10.72 -2.82 -2.63
C LEU A 145 9.18 -2.83 -2.52
N SER A 146 8.50 -1.72 -2.84
CA SER A 146 7.03 -1.73 -2.85
C SER A 146 6.44 -2.46 -4.05
N HIS A 147 7.15 -2.53 -5.17
CA HIS A 147 6.81 -3.41 -6.29
C HIS A 147 6.95 -4.89 -5.92
N GLU A 148 8.04 -5.25 -5.23
CA GLU A 148 8.25 -6.61 -4.72
C GLU A 148 7.16 -7.01 -3.72
N MET A 149 6.89 -6.16 -2.72
CA MET A 149 5.81 -6.38 -1.75
C MET A 149 4.46 -6.54 -2.44
N SER A 150 4.13 -5.68 -3.41
CA SER A 150 2.90 -5.79 -4.19
C SER A 150 2.81 -7.12 -4.94
N LYS A 151 3.90 -7.55 -5.59
CA LYS A 151 3.95 -8.81 -6.33
C LYS A 151 3.73 -10.00 -5.41
N VAL A 152 4.41 -10.06 -4.27
CA VAL A 152 4.31 -11.15 -3.29
C VAL A 152 2.91 -11.20 -2.67
N LEU A 153 2.38 -10.07 -2.21
CA LEU A 153 1.04 -10.00 -1.62
C LEU A 153 -0.03 -10.45 -2.64
N LYS A 154 0.02 -9.96 -3.89
CA LYS A 154 -0.90 -10.40 -4.95
C LYS A 154 -0.77 -11.89 -5.24
N GLY A 155 0.46 -12.41 -5.27
CA GLY A 155 0.72 -13.85 -5.45
C GLY A 155 0.09 -14.72 -4.35
N ARG A 156 -0.05 -14.17 -3.14
CA ARG A 156 -0.75 -14.80 -2.01
C ARG A 156 -2.26 -14.51 -1.96
N GLY A 157 -2.82 -13.87 -2.98
CA GLY A 157 -4.26 -13.59 -3.09
C GLY A 157 -4.74 -12.31 -2.41
N PHE A 158 -3.85 -11.51 -1.81
CA PHE A 158 -4.24 -10.21 -1.26
C PHE A 158 -4.75 -9.28 -2.38
N SER A 159 -5.71 -8.43 -2.04
CA SER A 159 -6.34 -7.48 -2.95
C SER A 159 -6.19 -6.04 -2.45
N PHE A 160 -6.28 -5.08 -3.37
CA PHE A 160 -6.01 -3.64 -3.11
C PHE A 160 -4.58 -3.32 -2.63
N VAL A 161 -3.63 -4.18 -2.95
CA VAL A 161 -2.20 -4.10 -2.59
C VAL A 161 -1.32 -3.73 -3.78
N GLY A 162 -1.62 -2.61 -4.46
CA GLY A 162 -0.77 -2.08 -5.55
C GLY A 162 0.58 -1.51 -5.07
N PRO A 163 1.57 -1.26 -5.93
CA PRO A 163 2.89 -0.76 -5.52
C PRO A 163 2.85 0.55 -4.72
N LYS A 164 1.97 1.50 -5.11
CA LYS A 164 1.76 2.74 -4.36
C LYS A 164 1.15 2.51 -2.98
N CYS A 165 0.16 1.61 -2.89
CA CYS A 165 -0.45 1.22 -1.62
C CYS A 165 0.59 0.56 -0.70
N CYS A 166 1.41 -0.35 -1.23
CA CYS A 166 2.49 -1.00 -0.49
C CYS A 166 3.54 0.02 -0.03
N TYR A 167 3.88 1.01 -0.85
CA TYR A 167 4.82 2.07 -0.46
C TYR A 167 4.26 2.90 0.70
N SER A 168 3.01 3.36 0.60
CA SER A 168 2.32 4.06 1.69
C SER A 168 2.21 3.21 2.96
N LEU A 169 1.94 1.91 2.85
CA LEU A 169 1.90 0.97 3.97
C LEU A 169 3.27 0.88 4.67
N MET A 170 4.34 0.74 3.89
CA MET A 170 5.70 0.67 4.41
C MET A 170 6.07 1.95 5.16
N GLN A 171 5.74 3.13 4.62
CA GLN A 171 5.93 4.41 5.29
C GLN A 171 5.09 4.52 6.57
N SER A 172 3.80 4.20 6.48
CA SER A 172 2.84 4.43 7.55
C SER A 172 2.96 3.44 8.71
N CYS A 173 3.66 2.33 8.50
CA CYS A 173 4.01 1.34 9.53
C CYS A 173 5.48 1.41 9.97
N GLY A 174 6.26 2.36 9.43
CA GLY A 174 7.67 2.55 9.79
C GLY A 174 8.60 1.42 9.35
N LEU A 175 8.22 0.62 8.33
CA LEU A 175 9.15 -0.29 7.65
C LEU A 175 10.21 0.53 6.90
N ILE A 176 9.79 1.65 6.32
CA ILE A 176 10.68 2.66 5.76
C ILE A 176 10.39 4.01 6.39
N VAL A 177 11.42 4.84 6.52
CA VAL A 177 11.32 6.20 7.06
C VAL A 177 11.66 7.19 5.96
N ASP A 178 10.64 7.89 5.48
CA ASP A 178 10.73 8.89 4.41
C ASP A 178 10.51 10.32 4.91
N HIS A 179 11.15 10.67 6.02
CA HIS A 179 11.27 12.08 6.37
C HIS A 179 12.48 12.69 5.63
N PRO A 180 12.42 13.94 5.16
CA PRO A 180 13.60 14.60 4.60
C PRO A 180 14.77 14.57 5.58
N LYS A 181 15.96 14.31 5.07
CA LYS A 181 17.18 14.19 5.87
C LYS A 181 17.40 15.44 6.72
N GLY A 182 17.72 15.22 7.99
CA GLY A 182 18.00 16.30 8.95
C GLY A 182 16.77 16.94 9.60
N THR A 183 15.55 16.56 9.20
CA THR A 183 14.34 16.95 9.96
C THR A 183 14.33 16.31 11.35
N PRO A 184 13.63 16.91 12.34
CA PRO A 184 13.54 16.33 13.68
C PRO A 184 13.03 14.88 13.68
N GLU A 185 12.06 14.56 12.81
CA GLU A 185 11.49 13.23 12.69
C GLU A 185 12.50 12.23 12.10
N TRP A 186 13.30 12.65 11.11
CA TRP A 186 14.38 11.84 10.54
C TRP A 186 15.47 11.57 11.58
N LEU A 187 15.90 12.60 12.33
CA LEU A 187 16.91 12.47 13.38
C LEU A 187 16.43 11.55 14.51
N ALA A 188 15.18 11.69 14.93
CA ALA A 188 14.58 10.83 15.94
C ALA A 188 14.48 9.37 15.45
N ALA A 189 14.13 9.15 14.19
CA ALA A 189 14.12 7.81 13.60
C ALA A 189 15.54 7.21 13.53
N LYS A 190 16.53 7.99 13.10
CA LYS A 190 17.94 7.57 13.09
C LYS A 190 18.40 7.10 14.46
N GLN A 191 18.15 7.91 15.50
CA GLN A 191 18.48 7.56 16.88
C GLN A 191 17.80 6.26 17.34
N ARG A 192 16.52 6.06 17.01
CA ARG A 192 15.80 4.82 17.35
C ARG A 192 16.37 3.59 16.65
N ILE A 193 16.79 3.73 15.39
CA ILE A 193 17.31 2.61 14.57
C ILE A 193 18.74 2.24 15.00
N GLU A 194 19.58 3.24 15.31
CA GLU A 194 20.98 3.03 15.72
C GLU A 194 21.12 2.65 17.20
N ALA A 195 20.08 2.85 18.01
CA ALA A 195 20.08 2.44 19.42
C ALA A 195 20.33 0.92 19.53
N PRO A 196 21.22 0.48 20.44
CA PRO A 196 21.47 -0.94 20.66
C PRO A 196 20.15 -1.66 21.00
N SER A 197 19.75 -2.62 20.17
CA SER A 197 18.59 -3.47 20.44
C SER A 197 18.86 -4.27 21.72
N THR A 198 18.04 -4.07 22.75
CA THR A 198 17.98 -4.96 23.93
C THR A 198 17.26 -6.28 23.63
N ALA A 199 16.67 -6.44 22.43
CA ALA A 199 15.96 -7.64 22.03
C ALA A 199 16.89 -8.59 21.26
N GLY A 200 17.08 -9.78 21.83
CA GLY A 200 17.89 -10.86 21.26
C GLY A 200 17.42 -11.28 19.87
N LEU A 201 18.40 -11.62 19.02
CA LEU A 201 18.24 -12.14 17.67
C LEU A 201 17.32 -13.38 17.67
N SER A 202 16.05 -13.21 17.31
CA SER A 202 15.16 -14.33 17.01
C SER A 202 15.50 -14.89 15.62
N LYS A 203 15.62 -16.23 15.55
CA LYS A 203 15.97 -16.96 14.33
C LYS A 203 14.97 -16.67 13.20
N CYS A 204 15.52 -16.55 11.99
CA CYS A 204 14.86 -16.13 10.77
C CYS A 204 13.55 -16.86 10.47
N VAL A 205 12.47 -16.09 10.36
CA VAL A 205 11.40 -16.36 9.40
C VAL A 205 12.04 -16.37 8.01
N ARG A 206 11.73 -17.39 7.21
CA ARG A 206 12.28 -17.53 5.87
C ARG A 206 11.81 -16.33 5.06
N ALA A 207 12.74 -15.49 4.62
CA ALA A 207 12.42 -14.36 3.75
C ALA A 207 11.60 -14.87 2.55
N PRO A 208 10.58 -14.12 2.06
CA PRO A 208 9.91 -14.47 0.83
C PRO A 208 10.97 -14.67 -0.26
N PRO A 209 10.81 -15.63 -1.18
CA PRO A 209 11.82 -15.87 -2.21
C PRO A 209 12.00 -14.58 -3.05
N VAL A 210 13.15 -13.93 -2.93
CA VAL A 210 13.54 -12.75 -3.71
C VAL A 210 14.77 -13.10 -4.53
N ASP A 211 14.71 -12.91 -5.84
CA ASP A 211 15.86 -13.01 -6.74
C ASP A 211 16.91 -11.96 -6.32
N ALA A 212 18.06 -12.44 -5.85
CA ALA A 212 19.12 -11.61 -5.28
C ALA A 212 19.88 -10.84 -6.36
N LYS A 213 19.48 -9.60 -6.63
CA LYS A 213 20.37 -8.53 -7.14
C LYS A 213 19.98 -7.19 -6.52
N ARG A 214 20.67 -6.80 -5.45
CA ARG A 214 20.56 -5.46 -4.84
C ARG A 214 21.44 -4.48 -5.61
N GLU A 215 20.83 -3.52 -6.28
CA GLU A 215 21.46 -2.26 -6.67
C GLU A 215 20.88 -1.12 -5.83
N PRO A 216 21.65 -0.04 -5.58
CA PRO A 216 21.14 1.13 -4.87
C PRO A 216 19.92 1.69 -5.60
N VAL A 217 18.89 2.06 -4.83
CA VAL A 217 17.60 2.56 -5.33
C VAL A 217 17.80 3.90 -6.03
N ALA A 218 18.07 3.85 -7.33
CA ALA A 218 18.01 5.00 -8.20
C ALA A 218 16.55 5.29 -8.56
N ALA A 219 16.09 6.52 -8.30
CA ALA A 219 14.79 6.99 -8.72
C ALA A 219 14.69 6.97 -10.25
N THR A 220 13.90 6.05 -10.81
CA THR A 220 13.61 6.04 -12.26
C THR A 220 12.65 7.20 -12.59
N ALA A 221 13.20 8.33 -13.03
CA ALA A 221 12.43 9.44 -13.57
C ALA A 221 12.09 9.20 -15.05
N THR A 222 10.89 8.69 -15.35
CA THR A 222 10.38 8.69 -16.74
C THR A 222 9.82 10.06 -17.12
N LYS A 223 10.61 10.86 -17.82
CA LYS A 223 10.17 12.11 -18.48
C LYS A 223 9.86 11.80 -19.95
N LYS A 224 8.59 11.54 -20.28
CA LYS A 224 8.15 11.37 -21.68
C LYS A 224 7.85 12.74 -22.28
N LYS A 225 8.85 13.35 -22.93
CA LYS A 225 8.70 14.57 -23.72
C LYS A 225 8.09 14.19 -25.08
N ARG A 226 6.86 14.62 -25.36
CA ARG A 226 6.27 14.57 -26.71
C ARG A 226 6.65 15.85 -27.43
N ASP A 227 7.65 15.78 -28.29
CA ASP A 227 7.91 16.83 -29.27
C ASP A 227 6.99 16.60 -30.48
N ARG A 228 6.19 17.61 -30.83
CA ARG A 228 5.51 17.72 -32.13
C ARG A 228 5.64 19.17 -32.59
N ALA A 229 6.52 19.40 -33.56
CA ALA A 229 6.60 20.64 -34.33
C ALA A 229 5.88 20.46 -35.69
N PRO A 230 5.34 21.53 -36.29
CA PRO A 230 4.41 21.45 -37.43
C PRO A 230 5.14 21.57 -38.78
N THR A 231 4.61 20.92 -39.82
CA THR A 231 5.06 21.17 -41.20
C THR A 231 3.88 21.38 -42.14
N LYS A 232 4.00 22.48 -42.89
CA LYS A 232 3.09 23.06 -43.89
C LYS A 232 2.90 22.17 -45.12
N ALA A 233 1.74 22.31 -45.76
CA ALA A 233 1.46 21.89 -47.15
C ALA A 233 2.30 22.71 -48.16
N PRO A 234 2.44 22.25 -49.43
CA PRO A 234 1.48 22.70 -50.46
C PRO A 234 1.23 21.76 -51.67
N ALA A 235 0.20 22.17 -52.43
CA ALA A 235 0.00 22.10 -53.90
C ALA A 235 -0.54 20.83 -54.60
N GLN A 236 -1.70 21.01 -55.27
CA GLN A 236 -2.26 20.20 -56.37
C GLN A 236 -1.50 20.43 -57.69
N PRO A 237 -1.73 19.61 -58.74
CA PRO A 237 -2.62 20.09 -59.82
C PRO A 237 -3.52 19.04 -60.54
N ALA A 238 -4.74 19.49 -60.84
CA ALA A 238 -5.50 19.45 -62.12
C ALA A 238 -5.71 18.16 -62.99
N LYS A 239 -7.02 17.88 -63.20
CA LYS A 239 -7.78 17.58 -64.46
C LYS A 239 -7.78 16.16 -65.11
N ARG A 240 -9.00 15.58 -65.20
CA ARG A 240 -9.77 15.12 -66.40
C ARG A 240 -11.05 14.40 -65.90
N ARG A 241 -12.31 14.85 -66.10
CA ARG A 241 -13.20 15.09 -67.27
C ARG A 241 -14.03 13.84 -67.71
N ARG A 242 -15.37 13.98 -67.54
CA ARG A 242 -16.54 13.29 -68.15
C ARG A 242 -16.85 11.88 -67.63
N GLU A 243 -18.11 11.47 -67.41
CA GLU A 243 -19.29 11.61 -68.30
C GLU A 243 -20.65 11.50 -67.57
N LYS A 244 -21.72 11.99 -68.22
CA LYS A 244 -23.13 12.04 -67.79
C LYS A 244 -23.91 10.79 -68.24
N VAL A 245 -24.83 10.28 -67.41
CA VAL A 245 -26.14 9.64 -67.78
C VAL A 245 -27.04 9.79 -66.52
N SER A 246 -28.08 10.63 -66.42
CA SER A 246 -29.41 10.70 -67.07
C SER A 246 -30.46 9.69 -66.58
N ARG A 247 -31.42 10.18 -65.77
CA ARG A 247 -32.89 9.85 -65.68
C ARG A 247 -33.26 8.40 -65.27
N SER A 248 -34.29 8.13 -64.46
CA SER A 248 -35.56 8.80 -64.13
C SER A 248 -35.94 8.61 -62.66
#